data_AF-A0A1F7LST9-F1
#
_entry.id   AF-A0A1F7LST9-F1
#
_cell.length_a   1.000
_cell.length_b   1.000
_cell.length_c   1.000
_cell.angle_alpha   90.00
_cell.angle_beta   90.00
_cell.angle_gamma   90.00
#
_symmetry.space_group_name_H-M   'P 1'
#
loop_
_entity.id
_entity.type
_entity.pdbx_description
1 polymer ?
#
loop_
_entity_poly.entity_id
_entity_poly.type
_entity_poly.pdbx_seq_one_letter_code
_entity_poly.pdbx_strand_id
1 'polypeptide(L)'
;MHRTQLLLPGDLHRRAAQAAKVRGMSLGNLVREALDEYLARVGGVQPSPEAIDEVLLAEPFADPDPDPELSTNVDHYLYGAPRRGRRPR
;
A
#
# COMPACT_ATOMS: atom_id res chain seq x y z
N MET A 1 6.64 6.01 -13.07
CA MET A 1 6.76 5.43 -11.72
C MET A 1 5.43 4.79 -11.37
N HIS A 2 5.39 3.50 -11.03
CA HIS A 2 4.14 2.81 -10.67
C HIS A 2 3.99 2.75 -9.15
N ARG A 3 2.80 3.07 -8.64
CA ARG A 3 2.49 2.98 -7.21
C ARG A 3 1.79 1.66 -6.93
N THR A 4 2.44 0.79 -6.18
CA THR A 4 1.89 -0.49 -5.72
C THR A 4 1.56 -0.40 -4.24
N GLN A 5 0.36 -0.83 -3.86
CA GLN A 5 -0.01 -0.99 -2.45
C GLN A 5 0.19 -2.45 -2.04
N LEU A 6 0.87 -2.66 -0.91
CA LEU A 6 1.17 -3.99 -0.38
C LEU A 6 0.56 -4.11 1.01
N LEU A 7 -0.24 -5.15 1.22
CA LEU A 7 -0.69 -5.53 2.55
C LEU A 7 0.35 -6.46 3.18
N LEU A 8 0.91 -6.08 4.32
CA LEU A 8 1.88 -6.88 5.06
C LEU A 8 1.27 -7.33 6.40
N PRO A 9 1.65 -8.52 6.91
CA PRO A 9 1.36 -8.88 8.30
C PRO A 9 1.84 -7.79 9.25
N GLY A 10 1.04 -7.46 10.27
CA GLY A 10 1.32 -6.33 11.17
C GLY A 10 2.70 -6.40 11.82
N ASP A 11 3.14 -7.59 12.23
CA ASP A 11 4.47 -7.82 12.79
C ASP A 11 5.61 -7.54 11.80
N LEU A 12 5.43 -7.95 10.55
CA LEU A 12 6.40 -7.71 9.49
C LEU A 12 6.50 -6.21 9.19
N HIS A 13 5.36 -5.53 9.06
CA HIS A 13 5.31 -4.09 8.85
C HIS A 13 6.03 -3.33 9.98
N ARG A 14 5.77 -3.68 11.25
CA ARG A 14 6.43 -3.05 12.40
C ARG A 14 7.94 -3.23 12.38
N ARG A 15 8.43 -4.45 12.12
CA ARG A 15 9.87 -4.73 12.06
C ARG A 15 10.53 -3.97 10.90
N ALA A 16 9.91 -3.94 9.73
CA ALA A 16 10.41 -3.21 8.57
C ALA A 16 10.45 -1.69 8.83
N ALA A 17 9.39 -1.13 9.43
CA ALA A 17 9.35 0.29 9.80
C ALA A 17 10.46 0.65 10.80
N GLN A 18 10.70 -0.21 11.79
CA GLN A 18 11.79 0.00 12.75
C GLN A 18 13.16 -0.06 12.06
N ALA A 19 13.39 -1.02 11.16
CA ALA A 19 14.63 -1.11 10.40
C ALA A 19 14.87 0.13 9.53
N ALA A 20 13.83 0.62 8.85
CA ALA A 20 13.89 1.84 8.04
C ALA A 20 14.27 3.06 8.89
N LYS A 21 13.66 3.18 10.08
CA LYS A 21 13.96 4.24 11.05
C LYS A 21 15.41 4.21 11.52
N VAL A 22 15.92 3.04 11.89
CA VAL A 22 17.33 2.86 12.32
C VAL A 22 18.31 3.27 11.21
N ARG A 23 17.95 3.03 9.95
CA ARG A 23 18.76 3.40 8.78
C ARG A 23 18.51 4.82 8.26
N GLY A 24 17.64 5.61 8.90
CA GLY A 24 17.35 6.98 8.49
C GLY A 24 16.67 7.10 7.11
N MET A 25 15.89 6.10 6.70
CA MET A 25 15.22 6.09 5.39
C MET A 25 13.71 5.79 5.51
N SER A 26 12.96 6.04 4.43
CA SER A 26 11.54 5.70 4.37
C SER A 26 11.35 4.18 4.24
N LEU A 27 10.19 3.68 4.69
CA LEU A 27 9.82 2.27 4.51
C LEU A 27 9.80 1.88 3.02
N GLY A 28 9.33 2.78 2.15
CA GLY A 28 9.33 2.53 0.71
C GLY A 28 10.74 2.40 0.12
N ASN A 29 11.71 3.17 0.62
CA ASN A 29 13.11 3.03 0.19
C ASN A 29 13.72 1.71 0.69
N LEU A 30 13.43 1.33 1.94
CA LEU A 30 13.87 0.04 2.48
C LEU A 30 13.31 -1.13 1.64
N VAL A 31 12.03 -1.08 1.28
CA VAL A 31 11.40 -2.12 0.44
C VAL A 31 12.03 -2.17 -0.94
N ARG A 32 12.34 -1.02 -1.57
CA ARG A 32 13.05 -1.02 -2.87
C ARG A 32 14.44 -1.62 -2.76
N GLU A 33 15.23 -1.21 -1.76
CA GLU A 33 16.57 -1.75 -1.53
C GLU A 33 16.54 -3.27 -1.34
N ALA A 34 15.60 -3.78 -0.55
CA ALA A 34 15.44 -5.22 -0.33
C ALA A 34 15.03 -5.97 -1.60
N LEU A 35 14.17 -5.39 -2.44
CA LEU A 35 13.79 -5.97 -3.72
C LEU A 35 14.95 -5.96 -4.72
N ASP A 36 15.71 -4.87 -4.79
CA ASP A 36 16.88 -4.75 -5.67
C ASP A 36 17.95 -5.78 -5.30
N GLU A 37 18.26 -5.92 -4.00
CA GLU A 37 19.22 -6.92 -3.51
C GLU A 37 18.74 -8.35 -3.79
N TYR A 38 17.44 -8.62 -3.56
CA TYR A 38 16.86 -9.92 -3.85
C TYR A 38 16.95 -10.26 -5.33
N LEU A 39 16.54 -9.33 -6.22
CA LEU A 39 16.56 -9.50 -7.67
C LEU A 39 17.98 -9.69 -8.20
N ALA A 40 18.95 -8.91 -7.70
CA ALA A 40 20.36 -9.07 -8.07
C ALA A 40 20.88 -10.47 -7.69
N ARG A 41 20.52 -10.96 -6.49
CA ARG A 41 20.94 -12.29 -6.02
C ARG A 41 20.35 -13.44 -6.82
N VAL A 42 19.10 -13.33 -7.27
CA VAL A 42 18.43 -14.39 -8.05
C VAL A 42 18.72 -14.30 -9.56
N GLY A 43 19.57 -13.37 -10.00
CA GLY A 43 19.94 -13.21 -11.41
C GLY A 43 18.90 -12.44 -12.24
N GLY A 44 18.02 -11.69 -11.58
CA GLY A 44 16.85 -11.07 -12.17
C GLY A 44 15.72 -12.09 -12.37
N VAL A 45 14.49 -11.67 -12.09
CA VAL A 45 13.32 -12.39 -12.56
C VAL A 45 12.86 -11.62 -13.78
N GLN A 46 12.98 -12.21 -14.97
CA GLN A 46 12.15 -11.78 -16.10
C GLN A 46 10.76 -12.32 -15.78
N PRO A 47 9.81 -11.50 -15.30
CA PRO A 47 8.44 -11.97 -15.16
C PRO A 47 8.03 -12.47 -16.53
N SER A 48 7.45 -13.67 -16.57
CA SER A 48 6.94 -14.16 -17.83
C SER A 48 5.86 -13.17 -18.31
N PRO A 49 5.72 -12.95 -19.63
CA PRO A 49 4.66 -12.09 -20.16
C PRO A 49 3.29 -12.45 -19.58
N GLU A 50 3.04 -13.74 -19.34
CA GLU A 50 1.82 -14.24 -18.73
C GLU A 50 1.61 -13.75 -17.29
N ALA A 51 2.67 -13.63 -16.48
CA ALA A 51 2.58 -13.16 -15.09
C ALA A 51 2.30 -11.64 -15.01
N ILE A 52 2.77 -10.86 -15.99
CA ILE A 52 2.42 -9.43 -16.10
C ILE A 52 0.95 -9.29 -16.48
N ASP A 53 0.52 -10.06 -17.49
CA ASP A 53 -0.86 -10.03 -17.97
C ASP A 53 -1.84 -10.50 -16.89
N GLU A 54 -1.49 -11.50 -16.09
CA GLU A 54 -2.32 -11.95 -14.96
C GLU A 54 -2.56 -10.84 -13.91
N VAL A 55 -1.57 -9.97 -13.66
CA VAL A 55 -1.71 -8.85 -12.72
C VAL A 55 -2.45 -7.67 -13.34
N LEU A 56 -2.17 -7.35 -14.61
CA LEU A 56 -2.77 -6.20 -15.30
C LEU A 56 -4.19 -6.46 -15.78
N LEU A 57 -4.51 -7.70 -16.12
CA LEU A 57 -5.82 -8.17 -16.56
C LEU A 57 -6.58 -8.86 -15.43
N ALA A 58 -6.03 -8.89 -14.20
CA ALA A 58 -6.78 -9.31 -13.03
C ALA A 58 -8.09 -8.53 -12.98
N GLU A 59 -9.20 -9.24 -12.80
CA GLU A 59 -10.47 -8.56 -12.59
C GLU A 59 -10.31 -7.59 -11.43
N PRO A 60 -10.73 -6.32 -11.59
CA PRO A 60 -10.73 -5.37 -10.49
C PRO A 60 -11.39 -6.04 -9.30
N PHE A 61 -10.75 -5.95 -8.13
CA PHE A 61 -11.40 -6.36 -6.89
C PHE A 61 -12.80 -5.74 -6.88
N ALA A 62 -13.82 -6.55 -6.58
CA ALA A 62 -15.19 -6.07 -6.43
C ALA A 62 -15.21 -5.08 -5.25
N ASP A 63 -14.89 -3.83 -5.55
CA ASP A 63 -14.86 -2.77 -4.56
C ASP A 63 -16.31 -2.57 -4.14
N PRO A 64 -16.66 -2.83 -2.86
CA PRO A 64 -17.99 -2.52 -2.39
C PRO A 64 -18.28 -1.04 -2.67
N ASP A 65 -19.53 -0.72 -3.02
CA ASP A 65 -19.91 0.67 -3.32
C ASP A 65 -19.31 1.61 -2.25
N PRO A 66 -18.58 2.65 -2.67
CA PRO A 66 -17.80 3.46 -1.77
C PRO A 66 -18.73 4.09 -0.74
N ASP A 67 -18.49 3.80 0.55
CA ASP A 67 -19.30 4.34 1.63
C ASP A 67 -19.24 5.88 1.59
N PRO A 68 -20.35 6.57 1.28
CA PRO A 68 -20.39 8.03 1.20
C PRO A 68 -20.00 8.71 2.52
N GLU A 69 -20.13 7.99 3.63
CA GLU A 69 -19.73 8.47 4.95
C GLU A 69 -18.21 8.63 5.07
N LEU A 70 -17.44 7.70 4.49
CA LEU A 70 -15.98 7.73 4.50
C LEU A 70 -15.47 8.92 3.70
N SER A 71 -16.03 9.18 2.52
CA SER A 71 -15.64 10.31 1.68
C SER A 71 -16.07 11.67 2.25
N THR A 72 -17.20 11.72 2.96
CA THR A 72 -17.70 12.97 3.57
C THR A 72 -16.93 13.36 4.84
N ASN A 73 -16.34 12.39 5.54
CA ASN A 73 -15.70 12.58 6.84
C ASN A 73 -14.22 12.15 6.84
N VAL A 74 -13.50 12.36 5.73
CA VAL A 74 -12.07 11.99 5.61
C VAL A 74 -11.23 12.51 6.78
N ASP A 75 -11.44 13.77 7.17
CA ASP A 75 -10.68 14.38 8.27
C ASP A 75 -10.96 13.74 9.64
N HIS A 76 -12.18 13.21 9.83
CA HIS A 76 -12.52 12.48 11.04
C HIS A 76 -11.72 11.18 11.13
N TYR A 77 -11.70 10.41 10.04
CA TYR A 77 -11.05 9.11 10.01
C TYR A 77 -9.53 9.19 9.94
N LEU A 78 -8.96 10.23 9.32
CA LEU A 78 -7.51 10.39 9.19
C LEU A 78 -6.88 11.22 10.31
N TYR A 79 -7.61 12.18 10.88
CA TYR A 79 -7.04 13.17 11.81
C TYR A 79 -7.85 13.37 13.10
N GLY A 80 -8.95 12.63 13.29
CA GLY A 80 -9.79 12.74 14.49
C GLY A 80 -10.66 13.99 14.55
N ALA A 81 -10.86 14.69 13.42
CA ALA A 81 -11.74 15.86 13.38
C ALA A 81 -13.21 15.50 13.72
N PRO A 82 -14.02 16.44 14.21
CA PRO A 82 -15.46 16.22 14.40
C PRO A 82 -16.15 15.84 13.08
N ARG A 83 -17.08 14.88 13.13
CA ARG A 83 -17.87 14.48 11.96
C ARG A 83 -18.75 15.63 11.48
N ARG A 84 -18.89 15.78 10.16
CA ARG A 84 -19.84 16.72 9.56
C ARG A 84 -21.25 16.17 9.77
N GLY A 85 -21.86 16.53 10.89
CA GLY A 85 -23.24 16.15 11.21
C GLY A 85 -24.21 16.67 10.15
N ARG A 86 -25.12 15.80 9.71
CA ARG A 86 -26.30 16.19 8.92
C ARG A 86 -27.03 17.30 9.70
N ARG A 87 -27.10 18.52 9.14
CA ARG A 87 -28.03 19.54 9.66
C ARG A 87 -29.44 18.93 9.64
N PRO A 88 -30.18 18.92 10.76
CA PRO A 88 -31.60 18.64 10.71
C PRO A 88 -32.24 19.73 9.85
N ARG A 89 -33.07 19.33 8.88
CA ARG A 89 -33.98 20.24 8.19
C ARG A 89 -35.17 20.55 9.08
#